data_AF-A0A0C3MRX9-F1
#
_entry.id   AF-A0A0C3MRX9-F1
#
_cell.length_a   1.000
_cell.length_b   1.000
_cell.length_c   1.000
_cell.angle_alpha   90.00
_cell.angle_beta   90.00
_cell.angle_gamma   90.00
#
_symmetry.space_group_name_H-M   'P 1'
#
loop_
_entity.id
_entity.type
_entity.pdbx_description
1 polymer ?
#
loop_
_entity_poly.entity_id
_entity_poly.type
_entity_poly.pdbx_seq_one_letter_code
_entity_poly.pdbx_strand_id
1 'polypeptide(L)'
;MNDPFLSDFLAAGVDADEVPELAALASARPLLDAFITLFRGTETEVLMRLLVLREIGREADAPRWAPEALRARFSYLDPVKLETVLKRLRENGLLAIGEDGHYALSDHGRNAVAAIAMLLRFGEEEDAELGFLTAQLAGLQAVGGITAESLGHLLSKLNDLTWHFEEAIASGSEFRILDARRRLSANGRWLERGTELLDKLLADPEVDFDIARIAQRIGLAQSRLARADASFQRALNKIEAQRVTLGASGISSSDVAAWLRGLDAAALATLAADACASVPELPLLAGGHELLDRAESLLEGGGSAAPADTTLPPADDAATGFAPQAEDLRMLEHFTHRLGALPAPQPLHHVIAGGGFAPASYRLSLLALLADGAETAPEGGPEDGPVSSFMRLPVEVEFGDTLTAVGEDEIGAMTLGEVRPRATTAA
;
A
#
# COMPACT_ATOMS: atom_id res chain seq x y z
N MET A 1 1.23 17.53 43.33
CA MET A 1 1.76 18.06 42.06
C MET A 1 0.76 19.11 41.65
N ASN A 2 1.11 20.40 41.72
CA ASN A 2 0.18 21.45 41.24
C ASN A 2 -0.03 21.21 39.75
N ASP A 3 -1.28 21.18 39.30
CA ASP A 3 -1.56 21.17 37.87
C ASP A 3 -0.89 22.41 37.26
N PRO A 4 -0.12 22.25 36.16
CA PRO A 4 0.55 23.38 35.52
C PRO A 4 -0.47 24.43 35.10
N PHE A 5 -0.14 25.71 35.31
CA PHE A 5 -0.99 26.79 34.84
C PHE A 5 -0.87 26.88 33.32
N LEU A 6 -1.95 27.31 32.65
CA LEU A 6 -1.94 27.47 31.19
C LEU A 6 -0.80 28.40 30.73
N SER A 7 -0.45 29.39 31.56
CA SER A 7 0.69 30.31 31.37
C SER A 7 2.03 29.59 31.25
N ASP A 8 2.19 28.42 31.86
CA ASP A 8 3.45 27.67 31.85
C ASP A 8 3.73 27.03 30.48
N PHE A 9 2.70 26.92 29.62
CA PHE A 9 2.81 26.41 28.25
C PHE A 9 3.00 27.53 27.22
N LEU A 10 2.79 28.79 27.59
CA LEU A 10 2.88 29.92 26.68
C LEU A 10 4.29 30.50 26.67
N ALA A 11 4.68 31.08 25.52
CA ALA A 11 5.93 31.81 25.42
C ALA A 11 5.93 33.02 26.38
N ALA A 12 7.10 33.39 26.88
CA ALA A 12 7.23 34.51 27.81
C ALA A 12 6.63 35.80 27.22
N GLY A 13 5.71 36.43 27.97
CA GLY A 13 5.03 37.66 27.56
C GLY A 13 3.76 37.47 26.73
N VAL A 14 3.33 36.23 26.47
CA VAL A 14 2.03 35.93 25.84
C VAL A 14 0.98 35.70 26.92
N ASP A 15 -0.09 36.49 26.92
CA ASP A 15 -1.26 36.26 27.76
C ASP A 15 -2.20 35.25 27.10
N ALA A 16 -2.76 34.31 27.88
CA ALA A 16 -3.71 33.33 27.39
C ALA A 16 -4.99 33.97 26.86
N ASP A 17 -5.42 35.09 27.45
CA ASP A 17 -6.62 35.81 27.02
C ASP A 17 -6.41 36.56 25.68
N GLU A 18 -5.15 36.74 25.27
CA GLU A 18 -4.77 37.39 24.01
C GLU A 18 -4.60 36.41 22.84
N VAL A 19 -4.76 35.09 23.07
CA VAL A 19 -4.64 34.06 22.03
C VAL A 19 -6.04 33.69 21.50
N PRO A 20 -6.45 34.15 20.29
CA PRO A 20 -7.78 33.90 19.77
C PRO A 20 -8.12 32.40 19.63
N GLU A 21 -7.12 31.57 19.33
CA GLU A 21 -7.25 30.13 19.20
C GLU A 21 -7.64 29.45 20.53
N LEU A 22 -7.27 30.05 21.67
CA LEU A 22 -7.64 29.55 22.99
C LEU A 22 -9.04 29.97 23.43
N ALA A 23 -9.59 31.06 22.88
CA ALA A 23 -10.89 31.60 23.29
C ALA A 23 -12.03 30.57 23.08
N ALA A 24 -12.03 29.88 21.94
CA ALA A 24 -13.00 28.84 21.65
C ALA A 24 -12.90 27.67 22.65
N LEU A 25 -11.69 27.21 22.93
CA LEU A 25 -11.43 26.11 23.88
C LEU A 25 -11.77 26.51 25.33
N ALA A 26 -11.46 27.75 25.71
CA ALA A 26 -11.82 28.30 27.02
C ALA A 26 -13.34 28.34 27.20
N SER A 27 -14.10 28.70 26.16
CA SER A 27 -15.57 28.67 26.20
C SER A 27 -16.14 27.24 26.29
N ALA A 28 -15.40 26.25 25.79
CA ALA A 28 -15.79 24.84 25.79
C ALA A 28 -15.34 24.06 27.04
N ARG A 29 -14.81 24.75 28.07
CA ARG A 29 -14.20 24.12 29.26
C ARG A 29 -15.09 23.10 29.99
N PRO A 30 -16.40 23.35 30.19
CA PRO A 30 -17.29 22.33 30.79
C PRO A 30 -17.39 21.04 29.97
N LEU A 31 -17.34 21.15 28.64
CA LEU A 31 -17.31 19.98 27.75
C LEU A 31 -15.95 19.28 27.84
N LEU A 32 -14.85 20.04 27.85
CA LEU A 32 -13.50 19.48 28.02
C LEU A 32 -13.37 18.71 29.34
N ASP A 33 -13.90 19.24 30.44
CA ASP A 33 -13.90 18.57 31.75
C ASP A 33 -14.70 17.25 31.73
N ALA A 34 -15.79 17.22 30.95
CA ALA A 34 -16.57 16.01 30.73
C ALA A 34 -15.75 14.94 29.96
N PHE A 35 -15.03 15.34 28.91
CA PHE A 35 -14.12 14.45 28.17
C PHE A 35 -12.92 14.00 29.02
N ILE A 36 -12.29 14.90 29.78
CA ILE A 36 -11.24 14.55 30.75
C ILE A 36 -11.78 13.51 31.73
N THR A 37 -13.01 13.69 32.20
CA THR A 37 -13.63 12.71 33.09
C THR A 37 -13.89 11.38 32.40
N LEU A 38 -14.21 11.33 31.12
CA LEU A 38 -14.40 10.05 30.42
C LEU A 38 -13.09 9.31 30.20
N PHE A 39 -12.01 10.03 29.87
CA PHE A 39 -10.76 9.44 29.39
C PHE A 39 -9.64 9.36 30.44
N ARG A 40 -9.80 9.94 31.63
CA ARG A 40 -8.77 9.88 32.69
C ARG A 40 -8.79 8.56 33.47
N GLY A 41 -7.68 7.83 33.53
CA GLY A 41 -7.52 6.63 34.36
C GLY A 41 -6.95 5.46 33.57
N THR A 42 -7.14 4.25 34.08
CA THR A 42 -6.77 3.03 33.32
C THR A 42 -7.75 2.77 32.19
N GLU A 43 -7.32 2.03 31.16
CA GLU A 43 -8.18 1.65 30.03
C GLU A 43 -9.48 0.99 30.48
N THR A 44 -9.41 0.09 31.46
CA THR A 44 -10.59 -0.58 32.02
C THR A 44 -11.59 0.42 32.63
N GLU A 45 -11.12 1.44 33.36
CA GLU A 45 -11.99 2.47 33.95
C GLU A 45 -12.62 3.37 32.87
N VAL A 46 -11.87 3.67 31.81
CA VAL A 46 -12.37 4.39 30.63
C VAL A 46 -13.48 3.58 29.96
N LEU A 47 -13.23 2.31 29.65
CA LEU A 47 -14.21 1.41 29.02
C LEU A 47 -15.50 1.29 29.85
N MET A 48 -15.40 1.15 31.17
CA MET A 48 -16.59 1.06 32.03
C MET A 48 -17.42 2.34 32.04
N ARG A 49 -16.78 3.53 32.08
CA ARG A 49 -17.52 4.81 32.00
C ARG A 49 -18.18 4.99 30.64
N LEU A 50 -17.47 4.67 29.56
CA LEU A 50 -17.99 4.77 28.20
C LEU A 50 -19.18 3.80 27.99
N LEU A 51 -19.06 2.56 28.48
CA LEU A 51 -20.13 1.56 28.44
C LEU A 51 -21.38 2.06 29.17
N VAL A 52 -21.24 2.47 30.44
CA VAL A 52 -22.37 2.91 31.26
C VAL A 52 -23.03 4.16 30.66
N LEU A 53 -22.23 5.16 30.26
CA LEU A 53 -22.76 6.40 29.68
C LEU A 53 -23.49 6.12 28.34
N ARG A 54 -22.90 5.29 27.47
CA ARG A 54 -23.48 4.95 26.16
C ARG A 54 -24.79 4.18 26.32
N GLU A 55 -24.85 3.19 27.21
CA GLU A 55 -26.09 2.41 27.38
C GLU A 55 -27.22 3.22 28.01
N ILE A 56 -26.92 4.14 28.92
CA ILE A 56 -27.92 5.10 29.41
C ILE A 56 -28.43 5.99 28.25
N GLY A 57 -27.53 6.40 27.35
CA GLY A 57 -27.85 7.26 26.20
C GLY A 57 -28.55 6.60 25.02
N ARG A 58 -28.63 5.27 24.97
CA ARG A 58 -29.34 4.55 23.89
C ARG A 58 -30.85 4.49 24.09
N GLU A 59 -31.32 4.67 25.32
CA GLU A 59 -32.75 4.61 25.65
C GLU A 59 -33.44 5.93 25.32
N ALA A 60 -34.04 5.99 24.12
CA ALA A 60 -34.68 7.21 23.61
C ALA A 60 -36.08 7.44 24.19
N ASP A 61 -36.84 6.37 24.44
CA ASP A 61 -38.25 6.45 24.85
C ASP A 61 -38.41 6.74 26.35
N ALA A 62 -37.45 6.32 27.18
CA ALA A 62 -37.44 6.53 28.62
C ALA A 62 -36.08 7.07 29.10
N PRO A 63 -35.77 8.36 28.84
CA PRO A 63 -34.44 8.93 29.12
C PRO A 63 -34.16 9.19 30.61
N ARG A 64 -35.09 8.80 31.50
CA ARG A 64 -34.96 8.89 32.96
C ARG A 64 -34.91 7.50 33.57
N TRP A 65 -33.92 7.28 34.43
CA TRP A 65 -33.60 5.97 34.98
C TRP A 65 -33.71 5.95 36.49
N ALA A 66 -34.57 5.09 37.02
CA ALA A 66 -34.58 4.78 38.45
C ALA A 66 -33.26 4.07 38.84
N PRO A 67 -32.74 4.26 40.06
CA PRO A 67 -31.52 3.57 40.53
C PRO A 67 -31.60 2.04 40.38
N GLU A 68 -32.75 1.45 40.69
CA GLU A 68 -33.00 0.01 40.59
C GLU A 68 -32.99 -0.46 39.13
N ALA A 69 -33.51 0.35 38.21
CA ALA A 69 -33.50 0.06 36.78
C ALA A 69 -32.07 0.05 36.21
N LEU A 70 -31.20 0.96 36.67
CA LEU A 70 -29.78 0.95 36.31
C LEU A 70 -29.09 -0.31 36.83
N ARG A 71 -29.30 -0.69 38.10
CA ARG A 71 -28.71 -1.92 38.66
C ARG A 71 -29.18 -3.17 37.91
N ALA A 72 -30.44 -3.22 37.49
CA ALA A 72 -30.95 -4.32 36.68
C ALA A 72 -30.30 -4.35 35.28
N ARG A 73 -30.20 -3.19 34.61
CA ARG A 73 -29.59 -3.06 33.28
C ARG A 73 -28.11 -3.43 33.28
N PHE A 74 -27.38 -3.08 34.33
CA PHE A 74 -25.94 -3.36 34.49
C PHE A 74 -25.66 -4.51 35.46
N SER A 75 -26.55 -5.50 35.55
CA SER A 75 -26.44 -6.64 36.47
C SER A 75 -25.19 -7.50 36.29
N TYR A 76 -24.52 -7.38 35.14
CA TYR A 76 -23.24 -8.02 34.84
C TYR A 76 -22.02 -7.26 35.39
N LEU A 77 -22.20 -6.06 35.97
CA LEU A 77 -21.15 -5.29 36.62
C LEU A 77 -21.20 -5.47 38.14
N ASP A 78 -20.02 -5.39 38.77
CA ASP A 78 -19.95 -5.33 40.24
C ASP A 78 -20.72 -4.10 40.77
N PRO A 79 -21.64 -4.26 41.75
CA PRO A 79 -22.48 -3.16 42.22
C PRO A 79 -21.69 -1.97 42.78
N VAL A 80 -20.58 -2.21 43.48
CA VAL A 80 -19.77 -1.13 44.07
C VAL A 80 -19.05 -0.34 42.98
N LYS A 81 -18.53 -1.05 41.96
CA LYS A 81 -17.88 -0.42 40.81
C LYS A 81 -18.89 0.37 39.97
N LEU A 82 -20.09 -0.16 39.76
CA LEU A 82 -21.17 0.56 39.06
C LEU A 82 -21.53 1.87 39.76
N GLU A 83 -21.77 1.83 41.07
CA GLU A 83 -22.07 3.04 41.85
C GLU A 83 -20.91 4.05 41.82
N THR A 84 -19.67 3.57 41.81
CA THR A 84 -18.48 4.42 41.65
C THR A 84 -18.47 5.12 40.28
N VAL A 85 -18.78 4.41 39.20
CA VAL A 85 -18.89 4.97 37.85
C VAL A 85 -20.03 5.98 37.78
N LEU A 86 -21.23 5.64 38.24
CA LEU A 86 -22.39 6.54 38.26
C LEU A 86 -22.12 7.81 39.06
N LYS A 87 -21.50 7.68 40.23
CA LYS A 87 -21.08 8.82 41.06
C LYS A 87 -20.11 9.72 40.30
N ARG A 88 -19.08 9.15 39.65
CA ARG A 88 -18.07 9.92 38.91
C ARG A 88 -18.65 10.62 37.68
N LEU A 89 -19.54 9.96 36.95
CA LEU A 89 -20.25 10.58 35.82
C LEU A 89 -21.15 11.74 36.29
N ARG A 90 -21.82 11.59 37.44
CA ARG A 90 -22.65 12.65 38.03
C ARG A 90 -21.82 13.84 38.52
N GLU A 91 -20.76 13.59 39.28
CA GLU A 91 -19.93 14.64 39.90
C GLU A 91 -19.24 15.54 38.87
N ASN A 92 -19.03 15.04 37.65
CA ASN A 92 -18.39 15.79 36.57
C ASN A 92 -19.37 16.15 35.45
N GLY A 93 -20.66 16.26 35.77
CA GLY A 93 -21.65 16.88 34.90
C GLY A 93 -22.01 16.07 33.64
N LEU A 94 -21.74 14.76 33.59
CA LEU A 94 -22.20 13.87 32.50
C LEU A 94 -23.59 13.28 32.79
N LEU A 95 -23.92 13.08 34.08
CA LEU A 95 -25.25 12.68 34.54
C LEU A 95 -25.83 13.73 35.47
N ALA A 96 -27.15 13.90 35.39
CA ALA A 96 -27.94 14.67 36.34
C ALA A 96 -28.87 13.73 37.11
N ILE A 97 -29.22 14.12 38.34
CA ILE A 97 -30.27 13.47 39.12
C ILE A 97 -31.42 14.46 39.31
N GLY A 98 -32.63 14.05 38.91
CA GLY A 98 -33.84 14.86 39.08
C GLY A 98 -34.32 14.89 40.53
N GLU A 99 -35.29 15.74 40.82
CA GLU A 99 -35.97 15.78 42.13
C GLU A 99 -36.69 14.46 42.48
N ASP A 100 -37.07 13.71 41.44
CA ASP A 100 -37.63 12.36 41.50
C ASP A 100 -36.59 11.28 41.81
N GLY A 101 -35.31 11.66 42.00
CA GLY A 101 -34.20 10.73 42.24
C GLY A 101 -33.77 9.93 41.01
N HIS A 102 -34.31 10.24 39.83
CA HIS A 102 -33.98 9.52 38.60
C HIS A 102 -32.75 10.12 37.92
N TYR A 103 -31.90 9.25 37.38
CA TYR A 103 -30.74 9.62 36.58
C TYR A 103 -31.15 9.97 35.15
N ALA A 104 -30.52 10.99 34.59
CA ALA A 104 -30.63 11.34 33.17
C ALA A 104 -29.28 11.84 32.65
N LEU A 105 -29.08 11.77 31.33
CA LEU A 105 -27.97 12.47 30.70
C LEU A 105 -28.15 13.98 30.85
N SER A 106 -27.09 14.66 31.30
CA SER A 106 -26.97 16.11 31.18
C SER A 106 -26.76 16.51 29.71
N ASP A 107 -26.79 17.80 29.40
CA ASP A 107 -26.52 18.28 28.04
C ASP A 107 -25.08 17.93 27.59
N HIS A 108 -24.10 18.07 28.48
CA HIS A 108 -22.71 17.64 28.22
C HIS A 108 -22.60 16.13 28.04
N GLY A 109 -23.36 15.34 28.83
CA GLY A 109 -23.45 13.89 28.69
C GLY A 109 -24.02 13.46 27.34
N ARG A 110 -25.09 14.12 26.88
CA ARG A 110 -25.67 13.87 25.54
C ARG A 110 -24.68 14.22 24.43
N ASN A 111 -24.01 15.36 24.53
CA ASN A 111 -23.00 15.78 23.55
C ASN A 111 -21.83 14.78 23.50
N ALA A 112 -21.36 14.30 24.66
CA ALA A 112 -20.31 13.29 24.73
C ALA A 112 -20.75 11.95 24.10
N VAL A 113 -21.96 11.46 24.40
CA VAL A 113 -22.50 10.23 23.79
C VAL A 113 -22.63 10.39 22.27
N ALA A 114 -23.13 11.52 21.79
CA ALA A 114 -23.26 11.80 20.36
C ALA A 114 -21.90 11.81 19.66
N ALA A 115 -20.90 12.46 20.26
CA ALA A 115 -19.54 12.50 19.73
C ALA A 115 -18.90 11.10 19.69
N ILE A 116 -19.02 10.31 20.75
CA ILE A 116 -18.49 8.94 20.80
C ILE A 116 -19.19 8.04 19.78
N ALA A 117 -20.52 8.12 19.68
CA ALA A 117 -21.29 7.34 18.70
C ALA A 117 -20.89 7.70 17.25
N MET A 118 -20.55 8.96 17.01
CA MET A 118 -20.01 9.41 15.72
C MET A 118 -18.62 8.84 15.46
N LEU A 119 -17.70 8.92 16.41
CA LEU A 119 -16.33 8.39 16.28
C LEU A 119 -16.32 6.86 16.05
N LEU A 120 -17.17 6.12 16.76
CA LEU A 120 -17.28 4.67 16.59
C LEU A 120 -17.78 4.28 15.19
N ARG A 121 -18.65 5.09 14.59
CA ARG A 121 -19.15 4.86 13.22
C ARG A 121 -18.07 5.01 12.16
N PHE A 122 -17.12 5.93 12.35
CA PHE A 122 -15.98 6.08 11.43
C PHE A 122 -15.02 4.90 11.47
N GLY A 123 -14.95 4.18 12.58
CA GLY A 123 -14.15 2.96 12.68
C GLY A 123 -14.76 1.76 11.94
N GLU A 124 -16.05 1.79 11.62
CA GLU A 124 -16.76 0.67 10.96
C GLU A 124 -16.76 0.80 9.42
N GLU A 125 -16.69 2.01 8.88
CA GLU A 125 -16.73 2.29 7.45
C GLU A 125 -15.61 3.28 7.07
N GLU A 126 -14.48 2.79 6.50
CA GLU A 126 -13.35 3.65 6.06
C GLU A 126 -13.77 4.78 5.09
N ASP A 127 -14.87 4.57 4.35
CA ASP A 127 -15.42 5.51 3.36
C ASP A 127 -16.55 6.41 3.91
N ALA A 128 -16.92 6.31 5.20
CA ALA A 128 -18.03 7.09 5.77
C ALA A 128 -17.68 8.55 6.11
N GLU A 129 -16.40 8.84 6.31
CA GLU A 129 -15.95 10.15 6.82
C GLU A 129 -16.28 11.29 5.86
N LEU A 130 -16.04 11.13 4.55
CA LEU A 130 -16.37 12.17 3.57
C LEU A 130 -17.87 12.44 3.54
N GLY A 131 -18.68 11.39 3.62
CA GLY A 131 -20.14 11.53 3.68
C GLY A 131 -20.61 12.29 4.92
N PHE A 132 -19.98 12.05 6.06
CA PHE A 132 -20.24 12.81 7.27
C PHE A 132 -19.87 14.29 7.11
N LEU A 133 -18.66 14.60 6.63
CA LEU A 133 -18.20 15.99 6.47
C LEU A 133 -19.12 16.77 5.52
N THR A 134 -19.52 16.16 4.41
CA THR A 134 -20.47 16.76 3.47
C THR A 134 -21.85 16.96 4.09
N ALA A 135 -22.35 15.99 4.88
CA ALA A 135 -23.63 16.13 5.58
C ALA A 135 -23.60 17.22 6.66
N GLN A 136 -22.49 17.31 7.42
CA GLN A 136 -22.26 18.35 8.41
C GLN A 136 -22.26 19.74 7.74
N LEU A 137 -21.53 19.90 6.64
CA LEU A 137 -21.50 21.15 5.88
C LEU A 137 -22.88 21.54 5.35
N ALA A 138 -23.67 20.58 4.85
CA ALA A 138 -25.05 20.83 4.43
C ALA A 138 -25.93 21.34 5.59
N GLY A 139 -25.78 20.74 6.77
CA GLY A 139 -26.48 21.18 7.98
C GLY A 139 -26.07 22.58 8.42
N LEU A 140 -24.76 22.87 8.43
CA LEU A 140 -24.22 24.18 8.75
C LEU A 140 -24.68 25.24 7.74
N GLN A 141 -24.72 24.92 6.44
CA GLN A 141 -25.21 25.84 5.41
C GLN A 141 -26.66 26.25 5.66
N ALA A 142 -27.52 25.31 6.04
CA ALA A 142 -28.95 25.55 6.26
C ALA A 142 -29.22 26.54 7.40
N VAL A 143 -28.29 26.67 8.36
CA VAL A 143 -28.39 27.59 9.50
C VAL A 143 -27.42 28.78 9.41
N GLY A 144 -26.71 28.93 8.28
CA GLY A 144 -25.71 29.99 8.09
C GLY A 144 -24.46 29.85 8.98
N GLY A 145 -24.14 28.63 9.43
CA GLY A 145 -23.06 28.33 10.37
C GLY A 145 -21.80 27.76 9.74
N ILE A 146 -21.58 27.90 8.42
CA ILE A 146 -20.34 27.42 7.79
C ILE A 146 -19.17 28.23 8.34
N THR A 147 -18.14 27.54 8.81
CA THR A 147 -16.88 28.15 9.27
C THR A 147 -15.71 27.74 8.39
N ALA A 148 -14.64 28.55 8.39
CA ALA A 148 -13.39 28.21 7.73
C ALA A 148 -12.82 26.86 8.20
N GLU A 149 -12.96 26.54 9.49
CA GLU A 149 -12.56 25.26 10.09
C GLU A 149 -13.34 24.07 9.49
N SER A 150 -14.68 24.18 9.42
CA SER A 150 -15.51 23.10 8.87
C SER A 150 -15.19 22.78 7.41
N LEU A 151 -14.90 23.80 6.60
CA LEU A 151 -14.42 23.62 5.21
C LEU A 151 -12.98 23.08 5.18
N GLY A 152 -12.14 23.50 6.13
CA GLY A 152 -10.78 23.00 6.29
C GLY A 152 -10.72 21.49 6.50
N HIS A 153 -11.65 20.92 7.28
CA HIS A 153 -11.74 19.47 7.47
C HIS A 153 -12.06 18.72 6.17
N LEU A 154 -13.04 19.22 5.39
CA LEU A 154 -13.34 18.65 4.06
C LEU A 154 -12.11 18.74 3.14
N LEU A 155 -11.44 19.89 3.11
CA LEU A 155 -10.24 20.06 2.29
C LEU A 155 -9.13 19.08 2.68
N SER A 156 -8.90 18.85 3.97
CA SER A 156 -7.91 17.87 4.44
C SER A 156 -8.25 16.48 3.91
N LYS A 157 -9.48 16.02 4.14
CA LYS A 157 -9.91 14.68 3.71
C LYS A 157 -9.77 14.46 2.20
N LEU A 158 -10.08 15.47 1.39
CA LEU A 158 -9.93 15.38 -0.07
C LEU A 158 -8.47 15.29 -0.52
N ASN A 159 -7.57 16.01 0.16
CA ASN A 159 -6.14 15.90 -0.11
C ASN A 159 -5.60 14.53 0.34
N ASP A 160 -6.04 14.02 1.49
CA ASP A 160 -5.65 12.69 1.98
C ASP A 160 -6.11 11.58 1.03
N LEU A 161 -7.35 11.66 0.53
CA LEU A 161 -7.84 10.75 -0.52
C LEU A 161 -6.99 10.82 -1.78
N THR A 162 -6.64 12.03 -2.24
CA THR A 162 -5.78 12.21 -3.42
C THR A 162 -4.42 11.55 -3.20
N TRP A 163 -3.82 11.75 -2.02
CA TRP A 163 -2.54 11.16 -1.66
C TRP A 163 -2.58 9.63 -1.67
N HIS A 164 -3.59 9.01 -1.05
CA HIS A 164 -3.77 7.55 -1.07
C HIS A 164 -3.97 7.00 -2.49
N PHE A 165 -4.66 7.73 -3.36
CA PHE A 165 -4.85 7.31 -4.75
C PHE A 165 -3.56 7.39 -5.55
N GLU A 166 -2.75 8.43 -5.34
CA GLU A 166 -1.42 8.56 -5.94
C GLU A 166 -0.48 7.45 -5.44
N GLU A 167 -0.51 7.13 -4.16
CA GLU A 167 0.25 6.03 -3.56
C GLU A 167 -0.16 4.67 -4.14
N ALA A 168 -1.48 4.42 -4.27
CA ALA A 168 -1.99 3.20 -4.89
C ALA A 168 -1.49 3.05 -6.33
N ILE A 169 -1.51 4.12 -7.13
CA ILE A 169 -0.97 4.12 -8.50
C ILE A 169 0.54 3.88 -8.50
N ALA A 170 1.28 4.56 -7.63
CA ALA A 170 2.73 4.43 -7.53
C ALA A 170 3.17 3.02 -7.11
N SER A 171 2.35 2.31 -6.33
CA SER A 171 2.63 0.94 -5.89
C SER A 171 2.74 -0.07 -7.05
N GLY A 172 2.13 0.22 -8.20
CA GLY A 172 2.03 -0.72 -9.33
C GLY A 172 1.19 -1.97 -9.03
N SER A 173 0.51 -2.02 -7.87
CA SER A 173 -0.34 -3.14 -7.48
C SER A 173 -1.74 -2.99 -8.06
N GLU A 174 -2.12 -3.90 -8.96
CA GLU A 174 -3.47 -3.95 -9.55
C GLU A 174 -4.56 -3.94 -8.46
N PHE A 175 -4.35 -4.72 -7.40
CA PHE A 175 -5.30 -4.80 -6.30
C PHE A 175 -5.45 -3.46 -5.55
N ARG A 176 -4.35 -2.79 -5.20
CA ARG A 176 -4.41 -1.49 -4.52
C ARG A 176 -5.07 -0.44 -5.41
N ILE A 177 -4.83 -0.48 -6.71
CA ILE A 177 -5.46 0.42 -7.69
C ILE A 177 -6.96 0.15 -7.81
N LEU A 178 -7.38 -1.12 -7.87
CA LEU A 178 -8.80 -1.49 -7.89
C LEU A 178 -9.50 -1.11 -6.59
N ASP A 179 -8.86 -1.30 -5.44
CA ASP A 179 -9.41 -0.91 -4.15
C ASP A 179 -9.57 0.60 -4.02
N ALA A 180 -8.52 1.37 -4.33
CA ALA A 180 -8.56 2.83 -4.39
C ALA A 180 -9.66 3.34 -5.33
N ARG A 181 -9.84 2.71 -6.50
CA ARG A 181 -10.92 3.04 -7.44
C ARG A 181 -12.32 2.74 -6.86
N ARG A 182 -12.50 1.62 -6.15
CA ARG A 182 -13.77 1.32 -5.45
C ARG A 182 -14.07 2.37 -4.39
N ARG A 183 -13.08 2.76 -3.58
CA ARG A 183 -13.20 3.83 -2.58
C ARG A 183 -13.60 5.16 -3.22
N LEU A 184 -12.97 5.56 -4.33
CA LEU A 184 -13.37 6.77 -5.08
C LEU A 184 -14.84 6.70 -5.53
N SER A 185 -15.26 5.56 -6.08
CA SER A 185 -16.64 5.35 -6.53
C SER A 185 -17.65 5.41 -5.38
N ALA A 186 -17.34 4.80 -4.23
CA ALA A 186 -18.19 4.84 -3.04
C ALA A 186 -18.41 6.27 -2.51
N ASN A 187 -17.41 7.13 -2.70
CA ASN A 187 -17.42 8.53 -2.30
C ASN A 187 -18.03 9.49 -3.34
N GLY A 188 -18.35 9.03 -4.56
CA GLY A 188 -18.80 9.86 -5.67
C GLY A 188 -20.00 10.76 -5.35
N ARG A 189 -21.06 10.19 -4.75
CA ARG A 189 -22.27 10.95 -4.36
C ARG A 189 -21.98 12.09 -3.37
N TRP A 190 -20.99 11.90 -2.50
CA TRP A 190 -20.62 12.88 -1.48
C TRP A 190 -19.76 13.99 -2.07
N LEU A 191 -18.93 13.67 -3.08
CA LEU A 191 -18.21 14.65 -3.87
C LEU A 191 -19.17 15.54 -4.66
N GLU A 192 -20.16 14.95 -5.35
CA GLU A 192 -21.19 15.67 -6.09
C GLU A 192 -21.98 16.63 -5.18
N ARG A 193 -22.46 16.13 -4.05
CA ARG A 193 -23.17 16.95 -3.07
C ARG A 193 -22.26 18.04 -2.49
N GLY A 194 -20.99 17.75 -2.25
CA GLY A 194 -20.00 18.75 -1.84
C GLY A 194 -19.86 19.88 -2.86
N THR A 195 -19.78 19.54 -4.15
CA THR A 195 -19.73 20.53 -5.25
C THR A 195 -20.97 21.43 -5.25
N GLU A 196 -22.17 20.86 -5.13
CA GLU A 196 -23.41 21.65 -5.06
C GLU A 196 -23.45 22.63 -3.88
N LEU A 197 -22.91 22.23 -2.71
CA LEU A 197 -22.82 23.09 -1.54
C LEU A 197 -21.86 24.26 -1.79
N LEU A 198 -20.70 23.98 -2.40
CA LEU A 198 -19.67 24.96 -2.70
C LEU A 198 -20.11 25.94 -3.79
N ASP A 199 -20.82 25.47 -4.81
CA ASP A 199 -21.36 26.34 -5.87
C ASP A 199 -22.33 27.37 -5.30
N LYS A 200 -23.21 26.93 -4.37
CA LYS A 200 -24.14 27.83 -3.66
C LYS A 200 -23.39 28.81 -2.76
N LEU A 201 -22.34 28.34 -2.08
CA LEU A 201 -21.52 29.16 -1.19
C LEU A 201 -20.75 30.24 -1.95
N LEU A 202 -20.16 29.88 -3.09
CA LEU A 202 -19.38 30.80 -3.93
C LEU A 202 -20.25 31.75 -4.77
N ALA A 203 -21.54 31.44 -4.93
CA ALA A 203 -22.51 32.33 -5.57
C ALA A 203 -22.98 33.48 -4.65
N ASP A 204 -22.75 33.37 -3.34
CA ASP A 204 -23.10 34.42 -2.37
C ASP A 204 -22.05 35.54 -2.40
N PRO A 205 -22.40 36.77 -2.81
CA PRO A 205 -21.45 37.89 -2.86
C PRO A 205 -21.00 38.38 -1.48
N GLU A 206 -21.73 38.03 -0.41
CA GLU A 206 -21.44 38.47 0.96
C GLU A 206 -20.65 37.43 1.77
N VAL A 207 -20.21 36.34 1.12
CA VAL A 207 -19.41 35.30 1.78
C VAL A 207 -18.08 35.86 2.28
N ASP A 208 -17.69 35.43 3.49
CA ASP A 208 -16.40 35.81 4.06
C ASP A 208 -15.21 35.37 3.16
N PHE A 209 -14.18 36.21 3.09
CA PHE A 209 -13.04 35.99 2.21
C PHE A 209 -12.28 34.69 2.53
N ASP A 210 -12.12 34.34 3.81
CA ASP A 210 -11.43 33.11 4.19
C ASP A 210 -12.25 31.86 3.84
N ILE A 211 -13.56 31.94 4.00
CA ILE A 211 -14.50 30.90 3.56
C ILE A 211 -14.40 30.71 2.03
N ALA A 212 -14.47 31.79 1.25
CA ALA A 212 -14.36 31.73 -0.21
C ALA A 212 -13.02 31.15 -0.67
N ARG A 213 -11.92 31.55 -0.03
CA ARG A 213 -10.57 31.06 -0.31
C ARG A 213 -10.44 29.55 -0.08
N ILE A 214 -11.00 29.03 1.01
CA ILE A 214 -10.97 27.59 1.29
C ILE A 214 -11.89 26.84 0.32
N ALA A 215 -13.09 27.35 0.04
CA ALA A 215 -14.01 26.77 -0.93
C ALA A 215 -13.39 26.62 -2.33
N GLN A 216 -12.64 27.62 -2.81
CA GLN A 216 -11.90 27.52 -4.07
C GLN A 216 -10.81 26.43 -4.03
N ARG A 217 -10.07 26.30 -2.91
CA ARG A 217 -9.08 25.23 -2.74
C ARG A 217 -9.73 23.85 -2.73
N ILE A 218 -10.94 23.73 -2.19
CA ILE A 218 -11.72 22.50 -2.24
C ILE A 218 -12.08 22.17 -3.69
N GLY A 219 -12.56 23.14 -4.48
CA GLY A 219 -12.85 22.93 -5.91
C GLY A 219 -11.63 22.45 -6.70
N LEU A 220 -10.43 22.97 -6.40
CA LEU A 220 -9.18 22.49 -6.98
C LEU A 220 -8.85 21.05 -6.58
N ALA A 221 -9.06 20.67 -5.32
CA ALA A 221 -8.86 19.31 -4.83
C ALA A 221 -9.85 18.34 -5.49
N GLN A 222 -11.13 18.72 -5.61
CA GLN A 222 -12.15 17.94 -6.32
C GLN A 222 -11.79 17.76 -7.81
N SER A 223 -11.25 18.79 -8.47
CA SER A 223 -10.77 18.69 -9.86
C SER A 223 -9.59 17.72 -10.02
N ARG A 224 -8.73 17.57 -9.00
CA ARG A 224 -7.67 16.54 -8.99
C ARG A 224 -8.27 15.15 -8.85
N LEU A 225 -9.18 14.95 -7.90
CA LEU A 225 -9.90 13.69 -7.70
C LEU A 225 -10.67 13.25 -8.94
N ALA A 226 -11.36 14.17 -9.63
CA ALA A 226 -12.08 13.86 -10.87
C ALA A 226 -11.15 13.36 -12.00
N ARG A 227 -9.86 13.69 -11.95
CA ARG A 227 -8.84 13.20 -12.90
C ARG A 227 -8.22 11.88 -12.46
N ALA A 228 -8.49 11.40 -11.24
CA ALA A 228 -7.94 10.15 -10.72
C ALA A 228 -8.45 8.93 -11.50
N ASP A 229 -9.71 8.90 -11.92
CA ASP A 229 -10.28 7.78 -12.71
C ASP A 229 -9.49 7.50 -14.00
N ALA A 230 -9.16 8.55 -14.76
CA ALA A 230 -8.34 8.40 -15.96
C ALA A 230 -6.92 7.92 -15.63
N SER A 231 -6.40 8.28 -14.45
CA SER A 231 -5.08 7.86 -13.98
C SER A 231 -5.08 6.40 -13.54
N PHE A 232 -6.12 5.94 -12.84
CA PHE A 232 -6.33 4.52 -12.54
C PHE A 232 -6.43 3.70 -13.81
N GLN A 233 -7.22 4.12 -14.80
CA GLN A 233 -7.36 3.37 -16.05
C GLN A 233 -6.03 3.27 -16.81
N ARG A 234 -5.24 4.36 -16.86
CA ARG A 234 -3.89 4.32 -17.45
C ARG A 234 -2.95 3.37 -16.72
N ALA A 235 -2.99 3.38 -15.39
CA ALA A 235 -2.16 2.50 -14.56
C ALA A 235 -2.54 1.02 -14.78
N LEU A 236 -3.84 0.69 -14.79
CA LEU A 236 -4.33 -0.66 -15.06
C LEU A 236 -3.95 -1.12 -16.47
N ASN A 237 -4.12 -0.28 -17.49
CA ASN A 237 -3.71 -0.64 -18.86
C ASN A 237 -2.21 -0.91 -18.95
N LYS A 238 -1.38 -0.17 -18.20
CA LYS A 238 0.06 -0.41 -18.13
C LYS A 238 0.38 -1.75 -17.47
N ILE A 239 -0.31 -2.09 -16.37
CA ILE A 239 -0.17 -3.39 -15.70
C ILE A 239 -0.61 -4.51 -16.65
N GLU A 240 -1.75 -4.35 -17.33
CA GLU A 240 -2.27 -5.34 -18.27
C GLU A 240 -1.30 -5.57 -19.44
N ALA A 241 -0.69 -4.50 -19.99
CA ALA A 241 0.32 -4.62 -21.04
C ALA A 241 1.61 -5.33 -20.58
N GLN A 242 1.90 -5.33 -19.27
CA GLN A 242 3.04 -6.01 -18.66
C GLN A 242 2.66 -7.39 -18.11
N ARG A 243 1.41 -7.81 -18.25
CA ARG A 243 0.89 -9.05 -17.67
C ARG A 243 1.48 -10.26 -18.39
N VAL A 244 2.09 -11.15 -17.62
CA VAL A 244 2.63 -12.41 -18.14
C VAL A 244 1.52 -13.47 -18.10
N THR A 245 1.24 -14.09 -19.24
CA THR A 245 0.36 -15.26 -19.33
C THR A 245 1.18 -16.53 -19.14
N LEU A 246 0.76 -17.38 -18.21
CA LEU A 246 1.40 -18.64 -17.87
C LEU A 246 0.90 -19.75 -18.80
N GLY A 247 1.72 -20.06 -19.80
CA GLY A 247 1.43 -21.12 -20.78
C GLY A 247 0.20 -20.83 -21.65
N ALA A 248 -0.36 -21.89 -22.24
CA ALA A 248 -1.53 -21.81 -23.13
C ALA A 248 -2.88 -21.79 -22.40
N SER A 249 -2.87 -21.83 -21.05
CA SER A 249 -4.07 -21.91 -20.20
C SER A 249 -4.85 -20.60 -20.13
N GLY A 250 -4.24 -19.47 -20.53
CA GLY A 250 -4.81 -18.14 -20.35
C GLY A 250 -4.71 -17.59 -18.93
N ILE A 251 -4.15 -18.35 -17.98
CA ILE A 251 -3.92 -17.90 -16.60
C ILE A 251 -2.86 -16.80 -16.59
N SER A 252 -3.14 -15.69 -15.94
CA SER A 252 -2.22 -14.58 -15.79
C SER A 252 -1.50 -14.56 -14.45
N SER A 253 -0.38 -13.83 -14.38
CA SER A 253 0.31 -13.54 -13.11
C SER A 253 -0.62 -12.91 -12.05
N SER A 254 -1.62 -12.12 -12.47
CA SER A 254 -2.61 -11.53 -11.59
C SER A 254 -3.58 -12.56 -11.00
N ASP A 255 -3.99 -13.55 -11.81
CA ASP A 255 -4.87 -14.64 -11.36
C ASP A 255 -4.18 -15.51 -10.30
N VAL A 256 -2.89 -15.81 -10.52
CA VAL A 256 -2.07 -16.52 -9.52
C VAL A 256 -1.93 -15.71 -8.24
N ALA A 257 -1.63 -14.41 -8.34
CA ALA A 257 -1.50 -13.54 -7.17
C ALA A 257 -2.82 -13.42 -6.38
N ALA A 258 -3.95 -13.34 -7.07
CA ALA A 258 -5.27 -13.30 -6.45
C ALA A 258 -5.59 -14.63 -5.74
N TRP A 259 -5.33 -15.76 -6.40
CA TRP A 259 -5.51 -17.09 -5.81
C TRP A 259 -4.65 -17.30 -4.56
N LEU A 260 -3.36 -16.95 -4.61
CA LEU A 260 -2.44 -17.09 -3.47
C LEU A 260 -2.92 -16.33 -2.23
N ARG A 261 -3.54 -15.15 -2.38
CA ARG A 261 -4.09 -14.41 -1.23
C ARG A 261 -5.34 -15.03 -0.63
N GLY A 262 -6.04 -15.88 -1.37
CA GLY A 262 -7.20 -16.62 -0.87
C GLY A 262 -6.83 -17.83 -0.02
N LEU A 263 -5.54 -18.19 0.02
CA LEU A 263 -5.05 -19.35 0.77
C LEU A 263 -4.69 -18.97 2.20
N ASP A 264 -4.86 -19.92 3.12
CA ASP A 264 -4.37 -19.77 4.48
C ASP A 264 -2.84 -19.99 4.57
N ALA A 265 -2.27 -19.63 5.72
CA ALA A 265 -0.83 -19.74 5.94
C ALA A 265 -0.30 -21.17 5.79
N ALA A 266 -1.10 -22.19 6.13
CA ALA A 266 -0.70 -23.59 6.03
C ALA A 266 -0.64 -24.05 4.57
N ALA A 267 -1.61 -23.68 3.74
CA ALA A 267 -1.63 -23.95 2.31
C ALA A 267 -0.49 -23.22 1.59
N LEU A 268 -0.21 -21.97 1.94
CA LEU A 268 0.93 -21.22 1.40
C LEU A 268 2.27 -21.87 1.77
N ALA A 269 2.46 -22.27 3.03
CA ALA A 269 3.66 -22.98 3.46
C ALA A 269 3.85 -24.31 2.73
N THR A 270 2.74 -25.02 2.45
CA THR A 270 2.77 -26.27 1.69
C THR A 270 3.20 -26.04 0.24
N LEU A 271 2.73 -24.97 -0.41
CA LEU A 271 3.15 -24.60 -1.77
C LEU A 271 4.64 -24.24 -1.84
N ALA A 272 5.20 -23.69 -0.77
CA ALA A 272 6.60 -23.30 -0.70
C ALA A 272 7.55 -24.44 -0.28
N ALA A 273 7.02 -25.59 0.15
CA ALA A 273 7.78 -26.66 0.80
C ALA A 273 8.97 -27.17 -0.02
N ASP A 274 8.80 -27.28 -1.34
CA ASP A 274 9.86 -27.72 -2.28
C ASP A 274 10.45 -26.58 -3.12
N ALA A 275 9.90 -25.36 -3.00
CA ALA A 275 10.38 -24.17 -3.70
C ALA A 275 11.53 -23.47 -2.94
N CYS A 276 11.64 -23.70 -1.64
CA CYS A 276 12.71 -23.19 -0.81
C CYS A 276 13.82 -24.24 -0.65
N ALA A 277 14.92 -24.07 -1.37
CA ALA A 277 16.13 -24.85 -1.10
C ALA A 277 16.77 -24.37 0.21
N SER A 278 17.17 -25.29 1.09
CA SER A 278 18.09 -24.98 2.19
C SER A 278 19.48 -24.73 1.60
N VAL A 279 19.75 -23.48 1.24
CA VAL A 279 21.07 -23.07 0.76
C VAL A 279 21.91 -22.68 1.99
N PRO A 280 23.13 -23.22 2.17
CA PRO A 280 24.04 -22.66 3.16
C PRO A 280 24.23 -21.17 2.84
N GLU A 281 24.18 -20.30 3.85
CA GLU A 281 24.24 -18.84 3.73
C GLU A 281 25.24 -18.41 2.66
N LEU A 282 24.73 -18.08 1.47
CA LEU A 282 25.44 -17.25 0.54
C LEU A 282 25.25 -15.84 1.08
N PRO A 283 26.32 -15.11 1.43
CA PRO A 283 26.24 -13.71 1.78
C PRO A 283 25.90 -12.92 0.52
N LEU A 284 24.64 -13.01 0.09
CA LEU A 284 24.06 -12.17 -0.94
C LEU A 284 23.84 -10.79 -0.33
N LEU A 285 24.29 -9.78 -1.05
CA LEU A 285 24.41 -8.36 -0.67
C LEU A 285 23.08 -7.64 -0.34
N ALA A 286 21.98 -8.36 -0.19
CA ALA A 286 20.73 -7.85 0.36
C ALA A 286 20.39 -8.71 1.58
N GLY A 287 20.43 -8.10 2.77
CA GLY A 287 20.17 -8.81 4.02
C GLY A 287 18.76 -9.42 4.06
N GLY A 288 18.58 -10.41 4.92
CA GLY A 288 17.26 -11.04 5.12
C GLY A 288 16.19 -10.04 5.58
N HIS A 289 16.59 -8.90 6.15
CA HIS A 289 15.71 -7.83 6.60
C HIS A 289 15.04 -7.11 5.43
N GLU A 290 15.76 -6.86 4.34
CA GLU A 290 15.23 -6.19 3.16
C GLU A 290 14.19 -7.07 2.44
N LEU A 291 14.38 -8.39 2.45
CA LEU A 291 13.39 -9.35 1.95
C LEU A 291 12.18 -9.45 2.88
N LEU A 292 12.40 -9.43 4.20
CA LEU A 292 11.34 -9.48 5.20
C LEU A 292 10.48 -8.21 5.16
N ASP A 293 11.08 -7.02 5.11
CA ASP A 293 10.37 -5.73 5.00
C ASP A 293 9.47 -5.68 3.75
N ARG A 294 9.95 -6.24 2.63
CA ARG A 294 9.16 -6.34 1.39
C ARG A 294 8.03 -7.34 1.50
N ALA A 295 8.23 -8.46 2.22
CA ALA A 295 7.18 -9.44 2.47
C ALA A 295 6.12 -8.89 3.45
N GLU A 296 6.53 -8.23 4.53
CA GLU A 296 5.64 -7.60 5.51
C GLU A 296 4.80 -6.51 4.86
N SER A 297 5.39 -5.63 4.05
CA SER A 297 4.64 -4.59 3.32
C SER A 297 3.54 -5.14 2.38
N LEU A 298 3.71 -6.38 1.89
CA LEU A 298 2.73 -7.08 1.06
C LEU A 298 1.66 -7.81 1.90
N LEU A 299 2.02 -8.27 3.10
CA LEU A 299 1.14 -9.01 4.02
C LEU A 299 0.27 -8.07 4.88
N GLU A 300 0.76 -6.88 5.22
CA GLU A 300 0.07 -5.88 6.05
C GLU A 300 -1.10 -5.18 5.33
N GLY A 301 -1.26 -5.37 4.01
CA GLY A 301 -2.36 -4.80 3.21
C GLY A 301 -3.75 -5.41 3.48
N GLY A 302 -4.00 -5.88 4.70
CA GLY A 302 -5.19 -6.62 5.10
C GLY A 302 -6.48 -5.79 5.06
N GLY A 303 -7.45 -6.27 4.30
CA GLY A 303 -8.84 -5.82 4.34
C GLY A 303 -9.69 -6.73 3.46
N SER A 304 -10.49 -7.58 4.08
CA SER A 304 -11.38 -8.56 3.46
C SER A 304 -12.36 -7.91 2.48
N ALA A 305 -11.96 -7.73 1.22
CA ALA A 305 -12.89 -7.50 0.13
C ALA A 305 -13.70 -8.79 -0.10
N ALA A 306 -15.00 -8.64 -0.37
CA ALA A 306 -15.87 -9.77 -0.69
C ALA A 306 -15.19 -10.72 -1.70
N PRO A 307 -15.21 -12.05 -1.47
CA PRO A 307 -14.50 -12.98 -2.33
C PRO A 307 -15.09 -12.88 -3.73
N ALA A 308 -14.35 -12.26 -4.65
CA ALA A 308 -14.54 -12.50 -6.06
C ALA A 308 -14.24 -13.98 -6.31
N ASP A 309 -14.92 -14.58 -7.28
CA ASP A 309 -14.63 -15.96 -7.66
C ASP A 309 -13.25 -16.01 -8.34
N THR A 310 -12.23 -16.26 -7.52
CA THR A 310 -10.82 -16.43 -7.92
C THR A 310 -10.46 -17.91 -7.98
N THR A 311 -11.44 -18.80 -8.16
CA THR A 311 -11.16 -20.22 -8.31
C THR A 311 -10.37 -20.45 -9.59
N LEU A 312 -9.10 -20.82 -9.44
CA LEU A 312 -8.32 -21.32 -10.57
C LEU A 312 -8.97 -22.61 -11.07
N PRO A 313 -8.90 -22.89 -12.38
CA PRO A 313 -9.29 -24.19 -12.91
C PRO A 313 -8.61 -25.31 -12.13
N PRO A 314 -9.24 -26.49 -12.00
CA PRO A 314 -8.58 -27.65 -11.41
C PRO A 314 -7.24 -27.89 -12.10
N ALA A 315 -6.23 -28.30 -11.32
CA ALA A 315 -4.91 -28.64 -11.85
C ALA A 315 -5.09 -29.61 -13.02
N ASP A 316 -4.73 -29.15 -14.21
CA ASP A 316 -4.62 -30.00 -15.38
C ASP A 316 -3.18 -30.52 -15.39
N ASP A 317 -3.01 -31.83 -15.56
CA ASP A 317 -1.71 -32.40 -15.85
C ASP A 317 -1.32 -31.84 -17.21
N ALA A 318 -0.56 -30.74 -17.20
CA ALA A 318 -0.03 -30.14 -18.41
C ALA A 318 0.57 -31.27 -19.24
N ALA A 319 0.04 -31.46 -20.46
CA ALA A 319 0.39 -32.61 -21.29
C ALA A 319 1.91 -32.78 -21.26
N THR A 320 2.38 -33.88 -20.67
CA THR A 320 3.81 -34.23 -20.52
C THR A 320 4.46 -34.58 -21.86
N GLY A 321 3.93 -34.01 -22.95
CA GLY A 321 4.35 -34.17 -24.34
C GLY A 321 4.97 -32.90 -24.92
N PHE A 322 5.38 -31.93 -24.11
CA PHE A 322 6.48 -31.09 -24.55
C PHE A 322 7.75 -31.89 -24.31
N ALA A 323 8.22 -32.60 -25.35
CA ALA A 323 9.65 -32.79 -25.47
C ALA A 323 10.27 -31.41 -25.19
N PRO A 324 11.25 -31.29 -24.28
CA PRO A 324 11.94 -30.01 -24.08
C PRO A 324 12.23 -29.49 -25.48
N GLN A 325 11.85 -28.23 -25.78
CA GLN A 325 12.22 -27.63 -27.05
C GLN A 325 13.71 -27.91 -27.20
N ALA A 326 14.05 -28.80 -28.12
CA ALA A 326 15.43 -29.15 -28.35
C ALA A 326 16.10 -27.82 -28.62
N GLU A 327 17.01 -27.43 -27.73
CA GLU A 327 17.67 -26.14 -27.80
C GLU A 327 18.20 -26.00 -29.24
N ASP A 328 17.88 -24.90 -29.92
CA ASP A 328 18.29 -24.72 -31.31
C ASP A 328 19.79 -24.42 -31.36
N LEU A 329 20.59 -25.49 -31.30
CA LEU A 329 22.05 -25.42 -31.24
C LEU A 329 22.69 -25.16 -32.60
N ARG A 330 21.91 -24.91 -33.67
CA ARG A 330 22.47 -24.68 -35.02
C ARG A 330 23.44 -23.50 -35.05
N MET A 331 23.18 -22.46 -34.26
CA MET A 331 24.09 -21.32 -34.14
C MET A 331 25.41 -21.69 -33.46
N LEU A 332 25.34 -22.49 -32.39
CA LEU A 332 26.51 -23.03 -31.70
C LEU A 332 27.30 -23.93 -32.65
N GLU A 333 26.67 -24.92 -33.28
CA GLU A 333 27.31 -25.86 -34.21
C GLU A 333 27.98 -25.15 -35.39
N HIS A 334 27.30 -24.17 -35.99
CA HIS A 334 27.86 -23.38 -37.07
C HIS A 334 29.08 -22.57 -36.60
N PHE A 335 29.01 -21.99 -35.41
CA PHE A 335 30.11 -21.23 -34.85
C PHE A 335 31.29 -22.12 -34.45
N THR A 336 31.02 -23.30 -33.86
CA THR A 336 32.01 -24.35 -33.58
C THR A 336 32.77 -24.74 -34.84
N HIS A 337 32.05 -24.98 -35.95
CA HIS A 337 32.67 -25.32 -37.22
C HIS A 337 33.55 -24.19 -37.76
N ARG A 338 33.07 -22.94 -37.70
CA ARG A 338 33.84 -21.75 -38.12
C ARG A 338 35.11 -21.56 -37.31
N LEU A 339 35.06 -21.73 -35.98
CA LEU A 339 36.23 -21.61 -35.11
C LEU A 339 37.22 -22.75 -35.33
N GLY A 340 36.74 -23.99 -35.48
CA GLY A 340 37.60 -25.16 -35.74
C GLY A 340 38.34 -25.08 -37.09
N ALA A 341 37.83 -24.29 -38.04
CA ALA A 341 38.43 -24.08 -39.36
C ALA A 341 39.26 -22.79 -39.47
N LEU A 342 39.56 -22.10 -38.36
CA LEU A 342 40.36 -20.88 -38.36
C LEU A 342 41.76 -21.13 -38.95
N PRO A 343 42.14 -20.51 -40.09
CA PRO A 343 43.41 -20.80 -40.77
C PRO A 343 44.61 -20.09 -40.12
N ALA A 344 44.35 -19.00 -39.39
CA ALA A 344 45.33 -18.14 -38.77
C ALA A 344 44.67 -17.37 -37.61
N PRO A 345 45.45 -16.72 -36.73
CA PRO A 345 44.93 -15.76 -35.76
C PRO A 345 44.01 -14.71 -36.41
N GLN A 346 42.87 -14.44 -35.79
CA GLN A 346 41.88 -13.47 -36.27
C GLN A 346 41.39 -12.55 -35.15
N PRO A 347 41.19 -11.25 -35.43
CA PRO A 347 40.70 -10.33 -34.41
C PRO A 347 39.24 -10.63 -34.04
N LEU A 348 38.87 -10.40 -32.77
CA LEU A 348 37.56 -10.75 -32.22
C LEU A 348 36.38 -10.21 -33.04
N HIS A 349 36.46 -8.95 -33.48
CA HIS A 349 35.39 -8.31 -34.27
C HIS A 349 35.11 -9.05 -35.57
N HIS A 350 36.13 -9.64 -36.20
CA HIS A 350 35.98 -10.41 -37.42
C HIS A 350 35.41 -11.82 -37.15
N VAL A 351 35.79 -12.41 -36.01
CA VAL A 351 35.35 -13.75 -35.61
C VAL A 351 33.85 -13.77 -35.29
N ILE A 352 33.35 -12.75 -34.58
CA ILE A 352 31.94 -12.71 -34.16
C ILE A 352 30.99 -12.09 -35.19
N ALA A 353 31.51 -11.55 -36.30
CA ALA A 353 30.73 -10.85 -37.32
C ALA A 353 29.61 -11.71 -37.95
N GLY A 354 28.55 -11.02 -38.37
CA GLY A 354 27.42 -11.49 -39.15
C GLY A 354 26.11 -11.63 -38.36
N GLY A 355 25.05 -11.01 -38.86
CA GLY A 355 23.67 -11.24 -38.37
C GLY A 355 23.19 -10.24 -37.31
N GLY A 356 23.87 -9.10 -37.15
CA GLY A 356 23.48 -8.03 -36.21
C GLY A 356 23.96 -8.24 -34.78
N PHE A 357 23.51 -7.38 -33.87
CA PHE A 357 24.06 -7.29 -32.51
C PHE A 357 23.83 -8.57 -31.69
N ALA A 358 22.64 -9.18 -31.79
CA ALA A 358 22.27 -10.31 -30.93
C ALA A 358 23.09 -11.59 -31.24
N PRO A 359 23.24 -12.04 -32.51
CA PRO A 359 24.12 -13.16 -32.84
C PRO A 359 25.59 -12.92 -32.55
N ALA A 360 26.08 -11.69 -32.73
CA ALA A 360 27.46 -11.35 -32.42
C ALA A 360 27.72 -11.37 -30.91
N SER A 361 26.81 -10.82 -30.11
CA SER A 361 26.88 -10.86 -28.64
C SER A 361 26.85 -12.29 -28.10
N TYR A 362 26.03 -13.16 -28.70
CA TYR A 362 26.00 -14.59 -28.37
C TYR A 362 27.34 -15.28 -28.69
N ARG A 363 27.94 -15.02 -29.85
CA ARG A 363 29.27 -15.59 -30.19
C ARG A 363 30.37 -15.07 -29.24
N LEU A 364 30.29 -13.80 -28.85
CA LEU A 364 31.24 -13.20 -27.91
C LEU A 364 31.15 -13.85 -26.51
N SER A 365 29.94 -14.12 -26.01
CA SER A 365 29.78 -14.82 -24.73
C SER A 365 30.32 -16.25 -24.77
N LEU A 366 30.17 -16.94 -25.91
CA LEU A 366 30.78 -18.25 -26.12
C LEU A 366 32.31 -18.20 -26.15
N LEU A 367 32.91 -17.16 -26.74
CA LEU A 367 34.36 -16.96 -26.71
C LEU A 367 34.89 -16.64 -25.31
N ALA A 368 34.13 -15.88 -24.52
CA ALA A 368 34.45 -15.64 -23.11
C ALA A 368 34.45 -16.95 -22.31
N LEU A 369 33.47 -17.83 -22.55
CA LEU A 369 33.41 -19.15 -21.95
C LEU A 369 34.64 -20.02 -22.30
N LEU A 370 35.17 -19.94 -23.52
CA LEU A 370 36.41 -20.63 -23.91
C LEU A 370 37.66 -20.04 -23.27
N ALA A 371 37.70 -18.71 -23.06
CA ALA A 371 38.81 -18.06 -22.36
C ALA A 371 38.86 -18.49 -20.89
N ASP A 372 37.71 -18.56 -20.22
CA ASP A 372 37.61 -18.96 -18.81
C ASP A 372 37.75 -20.49 -18.61
N GLY A 373 37.27 -21.29 -19.57
CA GLY A 373 37.27 -22.75 -19.51
C GLY A 373 38.64 -23.41 -19.74
N ALA A 374 39.67 -22.67 -20.17
CA ALA A 374 41.00 -23.21 -20.43
C ALA A 374 41.71 -23.75 -19.17
N GLU A 375 41.30 -23.31 -17.97
CA GLU A 375 41.88 -23.78 -16.69
C GLU A 375 41.01 -24.82 -15.96
N THR A 376 39.77 -25.06 -16.39
CA THR A 376 38.82 -25.94 -15.70
C THR A 376 37.93 -26.70 -16.68
N ALA A 377 38.52 -27.62 -17.46
CA ALA A 377 37.72 -28.67 -18.07
C ALA A 377 37.23 -29.62 -16.94
N PRO A 378 35.92 -29.74 -16.68
CA PRO A 378 35.42 -30.66 -15.67
C PRO A 378 35.70 -32.10 -16.12
N GLU A 379 36.45 -32.86 -15.31
CA GLU A 379 36.45 -34.33 -15.41
C GLU A 379 35.03 -34.81 -15.03
N GLY A 380 34.17 -35.07 -16.02
CA GLY A 380 32.89 -35.76 -15.81
C GLY A 380 31.61 -35.15 -16.41
N GLY A 381 31.68 -34.34 -17.47
CA GLY A 381 30.49 -33.94 -18.25
C GLY A 381 30.04 -35.01 -19.26
N PRO A 382 28.75 -35.02 -19.71
CA PRO A 382 28.21 -36.03 -20.64
C PRO A 382 29.10 -36.15 -21.88
N GLU A 383 29.46 -37.39 -22.24
CA GLU A 383 30.57 -37.64 -23.17
C GLU A 383 30.35 -37.17 -24.61
N ASP A 384 29.11 -36.88 -25.03
CA ASP A 384 28.78 -36.48 -26.40
C ASP A 384 27.71 -35.36 -26.47
N GLY A 385 28.04 -34.26 -27.16
CA GLY A 385 27.11 -33.15 -27.45
C GLY A 385 27.77 -31.93 -28.13
N PRO A 386 26.99 -31.00 -28.75
CA PRO A 386 27.55 -29.82 -29.40
C PRO A 386 28.30 -28.86 -28.46
N VAL A 387 27.85 -28.74 -27.20
CA VAL A 387 28.50 -27.91 -26.17
C VAL A 387 29.84 -28.51 -25.75
N SER A 388 29.91 -29.82 -25.51
CA SER A 388 31.18 -30.48 -25.16
C SER A 388 32.18 -30.44 -26.32
N SER A 389 31.69 -30.54 -27.57
CA SER A 389 32.51 -30.36 -28.78
C SER A 389 33.08 -28.95 -28.89
N PHE A 390 32.27 -27.93 -28.56
CA PHE A 390 32.70 -26.53 -28.54
C PHE A 390 33.78 -26.29 -27.47
N MET A 391 33.57 -26.76 -26.23
CA MET A 391 34.53 -26.56 -25.13
C MET A 391 35.89 -27.25 -25.35
N ARG A 392 35.96 -28.26 -26.24
CA ARG A 392 37.20 -28.97 -26.60
C ARG A 392 37.93 -28.34 -27.80
N LEU A 393 37.43 -27.23 -28.36
CA LEU A 393 38.07 -26.60 -29.52
C LEU A 393 39.52 -26.19 -29.19
N PRO A 394 40.50 -26.52 -30.07
CA PRO A 394 41.90 -26.17 -29.85
C PRO A 394 42.13 -24.71 -30.25
N VAL A 395 41.49 -23.78 -29.56
CA VAL A 395 41.66 -22.33 -29.77
C VAL A 395 42.03 -21.66 -28.47
N GLU A 396 42.76 -20.56 -28.58
CA GLU A 396 43.09 -19.65 -27.48
C GLU A 396 42.43 -18.31 -27.77
N VAL A 397 41.76 -17.76 -26.77
CA VAL A 397 41.02 -16.51 -26.88
C VAL A 397 41.66 -15.51 -25.94
N GLU A 398 42.13 -14.39 -26.49
CA GLU A 398 42.74 -13.31 -25.72
C GLU A 398 41.86 -12.07 -25.80
N PHE A 399 41.47 -11.54 -24.64
CA PHE A 399 40.79 -10.26 -24.51
C PHE A 399 41.77 -9.21 -24.00
N GLY A 400 41.86 -8.09 -24.71
CA GLY A 400 42.59 -6.91 -24.25
C GLY A 400 41.74 -6.01 -23.35
N ASP A 401 42.29 -4.85 -23.00
CA ASP A 401 41.63 -3.80 -22.20
C ASP A 401 41.27 -2.55 -23.03
N THR A 402 41.65 -2.56 -24.30
CA THR A 402 41.54 -1.40 -25.20
C THR A 402 40.31 -1.55 -26.09
N LEU A 403 39.50 -0.48 -26.21
CA LEU A 403 38.33 -0.47 -27.08
C LEU A 403 38.73 -0.09 -28.53
N THR A 404 38.21 -0.81 -29.53
CA THR A 404 38.33 -0.47 -30.96
C THR A 404 36.96 -0.18 -31.57
N ALA A 405 36.91 0.80 -32.48
CA ALA A 405 35.72 1.01 -33.30
C ALA A 405 35.56 -0.15 -34.29
N VAL A 406 34.32 -0.64 -34.44
CA VAL A 406 33.99 -1.73 -35.38
C VAL A 406 33.15 -1.18 -36.52
N GLY A 407 32.01 -0.56 -36.22
CA GLY A 407 31.18 0.12 -37.21
C GLY A 407 30.43 -0.81 -38.17
N GLU A 408 30.29 -2.10 -37.82
CA GLU A 408 29.67 -3.16 -38.63
C GLU A 408 28.68 -3.98 -37.78
N ASP A 409 27.69 -4.61 -38.42
CA ASP A 409 26.70 -5.51 -37.78
C ASP A 409 26.01 -4.95 -36.51
N GLU A 410 25.64 -3.67 -36.52
CA GLU A 410 25.04 -2.94 -35.37
C GLU A 410 25.99 -2.77 -34.16
N ILE A 411 27.28 -3.04 -34.32
CA ILE A 411 28.31 -2.91 -33.27
C ILE A 411 29.14 -1.65 -33.51
N GLY A 412 28.99 -0.65 -32.64
CA GLY A 412 29.76 0.60 -32.72
C GLY A 412 31.23 0.44 -32.32
N ALA A 413 31.50 -0.27 -31.23
CA ALA A 413 32.85 -0.52 -30.72
C ALA A 413 32.86 -1.79 -29.85
N MET A 414 34.04 -2.42 -29.72
CA MET A 414 34.23 -3.56 -28.82
C MET A 414 35.67 -3.61 -28.29
N THR A 415 35.88 -4.43 -27.26
CA THR A 415 37.21 -4.72 -26.73
C THR A 415 38.08 -5.39 -27.79
N LEU A 416 39.31 -4.90 -27.95
CA LEU A 416 40.32 -5.49 -28.82
C LEU A 416 40.73 -6.84 -28.27
N GLY A 417 40.96 -7.80 -29.16
CA GLY A 417 41.38 -9.14 -28.79
C GLY A 417 41.49 -10.02 -30.02
N GLU A 418 41.92 -11.26 -29.82
CA GLU A 418 42.25 -12.18 -30.90
C GLU A 418 41.84 -13.61 -30.54
N VAL A 419 41.45 -14.39 -31.54
CA VAL A 419 41.28 -15.84 -31.44
C VAL A 419 42.36 -16.51 -32.26
N ARG A 420 43.14 -17.39 -31.64
CA ARG A 420 44.30 -18.05 -32.24
C ARG A 420 44.10 -19.57 -32.21
N PRO A 421 44.31 -20.30 -33.33
CA PRO A 421 44.38 -21.75 -33.28
C PRO A 421 45.56 -22.21 -32.41
N ARG A 422 45.32 -23.12 -31.46
CA ARG A 422 46.38 -23.72 -30.64
C ARG A 422 47.15 -24.72 -31.52
N ALA A 423 48.47 -24.54 -31.64
CA ALA A 423 49.28 -25.39 -32.49
C ALA A 423 49.20 -26.86 -32.03
N THR A 424 48.74 -27.76 -32.90
CA THR A 424 48.80 -29.20 -32.67
C THR A 424 50.26 -29.60 -32.52
N THR A 425 50.69 -29.90 -31.30
CA THR A 425 52.00 -30.53 -31.09
C THR A 425 51.88 -31.94 -31.64
N ALA A 426 52.50 -32.21 -32.80
CA ALA A 426 52.57 -33.56 -33.34
C ALA A 426 53.37 -34.42 -32.34
N ALA A 427 52.74 -35.46 -31.80
CA ALA A 427 53.41 -36.53 -31.06
C ALA A 427 54.14 -37.46 -32.03
#